data_AF-A0A7S1UJB5-F1
#
_entry.id   AF-A0A7S1UJB5-F1
#
_cell.length_a   1.000
_cell.length_b   1.000
_cell.length_c   1.000
_cell.angle_alpha   90.00
_cell.angle_beta   90.00
_cell.angle_gamma   90.00
#
_symmetry.space_group_name_H-M   'P 1'
#
loop_
_entity.id
_entity.type
_entity.pdbx_description
1 polymer ?
#
loop_
_entity_poly.entity_id
_entity_poly.type
_entity_poly.pdbx_seq_one_letter_code
_entity_poly.pdbx_strand_id
1 'polypeptide(L)'
;VASSSGRRSSSKSSSSSSSSSSSRGRGDAGRREGQVRGPAPAHASLDASFRLPVGHTPKYYIRMDSRESARLSPVEARRVAAVMEEALEKLQFLGSITPDVLQHRDELSRFVGDEISRILLEQRDLEARYETLISQRSALKGMANKSKYKNVQAEIQDVSRILRDSTRNLCRSLKDNPNISENLFKIQRDRNQLIGLLQTTLEEIRDVRSFEGLTGKIEAEQVGQDRLTSVQHKERQTSQNVRLLEAELAKEQADYEAQVHRKQRAIAALKEELQSMRAQTMVDTRYFRREAGARATAVQRGFRFEDQELAAAIKEVEAKSEMEDVVHEETMSFLKRKQERLDVQKVEWETKYESEVKGLDERREKISEERGGLLEKLMHLQKRREEELAIEARERAERERIEREEKLRKEREELESVAATKLQKSLRNWLQRVQAAKAAKGKGKKGKGGKKGKKKKK
;
A
#
# COMPACT_ATOMS: atom_id res chain seq x y z
N VAL A 1 -18.84 -23.58 0.72
CA VAL A 1 -18.99 -24.90 0.04
C VAL A 1 -17.74 -25.11 -0.81
N ALA A 2 -17.20 -26.32 -0.88
CA ALA A 2 -15.83 -26.66 -1.35
C ALA A 2 -14.73 -26.00 -0.48
N SER A 3 -13.76 -26.68 0.17
CA SER A 3 -13.24 -28.06 0.16
C SER A 3 -12.17 -28.39 -0.88
N SER A 4 -10.92 -28.50 -0.42
CA SER A 4 -9.82 -29.43 -0.83
C SER A 4 -8.43 -28.78 -0.61
N SER A 5 -7.31 -29.51 -0.66
CA SER A 5 -6.80 -30.49 0.32
C SER A 5 -5.57 -31.22 -0.27
N GLY A 6 -4.40 -31.06 0.35
CA GLY A 6 -3.15 -31.80 0.04
C GLY A 6 -2.00 -31.20 0.87
N ARG A 7 -1.14 -31.93 1.62
CA ARG A 7 -0.30 -33.13 1.31
C ARG A 7 0.80 -32.80 0.28
N ARG A 8 2.08 -33.18 0.45
CA ARG A 8 2.70 -34.20 1.34
C ARG A 8 4.25 -34.10 1.42
N SER A 9 4.86 -34.58 2.51
CA SER A 9 6.19 -35.30 2.61
C SER A 9 7.53 -34.64 2.15
N SER A 10 8.74 -35.15 2.45
CA SER A 10 9.35 -35.70 3.71
C SER A 10 10.79 -36.25 3.49
N SER A 11 11.77 -35.91 4.34
CA SER A 11 13.08 -36.59 4.55
C SER A 11 13.72 -36.03 5.85
N LYS A 12 14.44 -36.72 6.75
CA LYS A 12 15.45 -37.82 6.75
C LYS A 12 16.78 -37.44 6.06
N SER A 13 17.98 -37.62 6.63
CA SER A 13 18.50 -37.96 7.98
C SER A 13 20.00 -37.52 8.01
N SER A 14 20.98 -37.91 8.86
CA SER A 14 21.18 -38.99 9.86
C SER A 14 22.32 -38.60 10.85
N SER A 15 22.18 -38.77 12.16
CA SER A 15 22.82 -39.81 13.02
C SER A 15 24.36 -39.78 13.22
N SER A 16 24.80 -39.56 14.46
CA SER A 16 26.12 -39.96 14.99
C SER A 16 25.98 -40.35 16.48
N SER A 17 26.95 -41.08 17.07
CA SER A 17 26.71 -41.81 18.34
C SER A 17 27.95 -42.07 19.22
N SER A 18 27.95 -41.57 20.46
CA SER A 18 28.88 -41.94 21.55
C SER A 18 28.28 -41.44 22.89
N SER A 19 27.89 -42.27 23.87
CA SER A 19 28.65 -43.19 24.74
C SER A 19 29.49 -42.47 25.82
N SER A 20 29.48 -42.82 27.11
CA SER A 20 28.69 -43.81 27.87
C SER A 20 29.01 -43.71 29.38
N SER A 21 28.39 -44.55 30.21
CA SER A 21 28.67 -44.81 31.65
C SER A 21 28.14 -43.79 32.67
N SER A 22 27.99 -44.13 33.97
CA SER A 22 27.29 -45.27 34.59
C SER A 22 27.42 -45.17 36.12
N SER A 23 26.33 -44.88 36.83
CA SER A 23 26.16 -45.33 38.22
C SER A 23 24.66 -45.49 38.53
N ARG A 24 24.30 -46.57 39.24
CA ARG A 24 22.91 -46.88 39.63
C ARG A 24 22.80 -46.77 41.15
N GLY A 25 22.21 -45.68 41.64
CA GLY A 25 21.63 -45.59 42.98
C GLY A 25 20.13 -45.92 42.92
N ARG A 26 19.61 -46.70 43.86
CA ARG A 26 18.17 -47.00 43.92
C ARG A 26 17.40 -45.79 44.44
N GLY A 27 16.37 -45.36 43.72
CA GLY A 27 15.38 -44.41 44.24
C GLY A 27 14.28 -45.15 45.00
N ASP A 28 13.87 -44.60 46.14
CA ASP A 28 12.65 -44.98 46.86
C ASP A 28 11.62 -43.84 46.75
N ALA A 29 10.34 -44.13 46.99
CA ALA A 29 9.22 -43.28 46.60
C ALA A 29 8.95 -42.12 47.57
N GLY A 30 8.64 -40.92 47.05
CA GLY A 30 8.40 -39.76 47.93
C GLY A 30 8.02 -38.42 47.30
N ARG A 31 7.38 -38.36 46.12
CA ARG A 31 6.95 -37.07 45.52
C ARG A 31 5.44 -36.84 45.65
N ARG A 32 5.02 -36.27 46.78
CA ARG A 32 3.64 -35.77 46.99
C ARG A 32 3.43 -34.41 46.33
N GLU A 33 2.17 -34.10 46.06
CA GLU A 33 1.72 -32.92 45.33
C GLU A 33 1.83 -31.62 46.16
N GLY A 34 2.10 -30.50 45.49
CA GLY A 34 2.22 -29.19 46.11
C GLY A 34 0.87 -28.56 46.43
N GLN A 35 0.18 -29.07 47.44
CA GLN A 35 -1.08 -28.48 47.92
C GLN A 35 -0.79 -27.23 48.77
N VAL A 36 -1.24 -26.06 48.30
CA VAL A 36 -1.00 -24.76 48.96
C VAL A 36 -1.72 -24.72 50.31
N ARG A 37 -0.98 -24.87 51.41
CA ARG A 37 -1.49 -24.64 52.76
C ARG A 37 -1.45 -23.14 53.09
N GLY A 38 -2.61 -22.56 53.36
CA GLY A 38 -2.71 -21.23 53.97
C GLY A 38 -2.15 -21.21 55.41
N PRO A 39 -1.71 -20.04 55.91
CA PRO A 39 -1.11 -19.92 57.24
C PRO A 39 -2.17 -19.95 58.35
N ALA A 40 -2.07 -20.93 59.25
CA ALA A 40 -2.78 -20.97 60.52
C ALA A 40 -2.00 -21.86 61.53
N PRO A 41 -2.12 -21.65 62.85
CA PRO A 41 -2.89 -20.60 63.51
C PRO A 41 -2.07 -19.33 63.76
N ALA A 42 -2.73 -18.18 63.85
CA ALA A 42 -2.16 -17.05 64.58
C ALA A 42 -1.99 -17.45 66.05
N HIS A 43 -0.91 -17.01 66.70
CA HIS A 43 -0.80 -17.15 68.15
C HIS A 43 -2.01 -16.47 68.80
N ALA A 44 -2.74 -17.21 69.63
CA ALA A 44 -3.74 -16.63 70.51
C ALA A 44 -3.00 -15.71 71.48
N SER A 45 -2.99 -14.41 71.16
CA SER A 45 -2.56 -13.39 72.10
C SER A 45 -3.50 -13.47 73.29
N LEU A 46 -3.00 -14.04 74.39
CA LEU A 46 -3.64 -13.95 75.70
C LEU A 46 -3.49 -12.50 76.17
N ASP A 47 -4.27 -11.62 75.56
CA ASP A 47 -4.66 -10.35 76.16
C ASP A 47 -5.58 -10.65 77.36
N ALA A 48 -4.95 -11.26 78.37
CA ALA A 48 -5.41 -11.29 79.74
C ALA A 48 -5.23 -9.89 80.33
N SER A 49 -5.82 -8.90 79.66
CA SER A 49 -6.25 -7.64 80.24
C SER A 49 -6.85 -7.97 81.58
N PHE A 50 -6.11 -7.64 82.65
CA PHE A 50 -6.49 -7.88 84.03
C PHE A 50 -7.62 -6.92 84.38
N ARG A 51 -8.81 -7.22 83.85
CA ARG A 51 -10.04 -6.99 84.59
C ARG A 51 -9.81 -7.67 85.93
N LEU A 52 -9.53 -6.86 86.94
CA LEU A 52 -9.99 -7.18 88.29
C LEU A 52 -11.39 -7.79 88.14
N PRO A 53 -11.69 -8.92 88.77
CA PRO A 53 -13.07 -9.36 88.84
C PRO A 53 -13.83 -8.22 89.51
N VAL A 54 -14.58 -7.44 88.72
CA VAL A 54 -15.56 -6.50 89.23
C VAL A 54 -16.47 -7.38 90.06
N GLY A 55 -16.31 -7.27 91.37
CA GLY A 55 -16.90 -8.24 92.27
C GLY A 55 -18.38 -8.32 91.95
N HIS A 56 -18.89 -9.53 91.83
CA HIS A 56 -20.26 -9.75 92.30
C HIS A 56 -20.21 -9.60 93.83
N THR A 57 -20.04 -8.35 94.29
CA THR A 57 -20.85 -7.87 95.39
C THR A 57 -22.27 -8.31 95.03
N PRO A 58 -22.91 -9.16 95.85
CA PRO A 58 -24.24 -9.63 95.52
C PRO A 58 -25.10 -8.40 95.28
N LYS A 59 -25.81 -8.37 94.14
CA LYS A 59 -26.63 -7.24 93.73
C LYS A 59 -27.89 -7.16 94.61
N TYR A 60 -27.68 -6.84 95.89
CA TYR A 60 -28.66 -6.30 96.83
C TYR A 60 -29.05 -4.87 96.41
N TYR A 61 -29.36 -4.68 95.12
CA TYR A 61 -30.31 -3.66 94.75
C TYR A 61 -31.62 -4.08 95.38
N ILE A 62 -31.91 -3.53 96.56
CA ILE A 62 -33.29 -3.32 96.96
C ILE A 62 -33.84 -2.40 95.88
N ARG A 63 -34.51 -3.00 94.89
CA ARG A 63 -35.21 -2.28 93.86
C ARG A 63 -36.38 -1.60 94.55
N MET A 64 -36.19 -0.34 94.94
CA MET A 64 -37.21 0.49 95.57
C MET A 64 -38.27 0.87 94.52
N ASP A 65 -39.06 -0.11 94.07
CA ASP A 65 -40.29 0.08 93.27
C ASP A 65 -41.41 0.71 94.13
N SER A 66 -41.08 1.77 94.88
CA SER A 66 -41.97 2.57 95.72
C SER A 66 -41.40 3.97 95.91
N ARG A 67 -42.04 5.00 95.34
CA ARG A 67 -41.71 6.41 95.63
C ARG A 67 -42.11 6.87 97.05
N GLU A 68 -42.61 5.96 97.87
CA GLU A 68 -43.06 6.22 99.24
C GLU A 68 -41.99 5.87 100.30
N SER A 69 -40.93 5.14 99.92
CA SER A 69 -39.96 4.56 100.87
C SER A 69 -38.71 5.43 101.14
N ALA A 70 -38.73 6.71 100.77
CA ALA A 70 -37.61 7.63 100.99
C ALA A 70 -37.66 8.39 102.34
N ARG A 71 -38.75 8.25 103.10
CA ARG A 71 -38.89 8.85 104.45
C ARG A 71 -38.63 7.83 105.56
N LEU A 72 -37.73 8.20 106.47
CA LEU A 72 -37.35 7.41 107.64
C LEU A 72 -38.29 7.68 108.84
N SER A 73 -38.57 6.65 109.64
CA SER A 73 -39.18 6.87 110.96
C SER A 73 -38.24 7.67 111.87
N PRO A 74 -38.73 8.34 112.93
CA PRO A 74 -37.88 9.09 113.84
C PRO A 74 -36.75 8.23 114.48
N VAL A 75 -37.02 6.95 114.71
CA VAL A 75 -36.05 6.01 115.29
C VAL A 75 -34.98 5.59 114.28
N GLU A 76 -35.36 5.35 113.03
CA GLU A 76 -34.42 5.03 111.95
C GLU A 76 -33.56 6.23 111.60
N ALA A 77 -34.15 7.42 111.44
CA ALA A 77 -33.42 8.66 111.19
C ALA A 77 -32.36 8.91 112.27
N ARG A 78 -32.72 8.73 113.56
CA ARG A 78 -31.77 8.90 114.67
C ARG A 78 -30.64 7.86 114.66
N ARG A 79 -30.92 6.61 114.26
CA ARG A 79 -29.91 5.54 114.14
C ARG A 79 -28.97 5.77 112.96
N VAL A 80 -29.50 6.11 111.78
CA VAL A 80 -28.68 6.37 110.58
C VAL A 80 -27.85 7.63 110.77
N ALA A 81 -28.41 8.68 111.38
CA ALA A 81 -27.68 9.90 111.73
C ALA A 81 -26.47 9.58 112.62
N ALA A 82 -26.64 8.84 113.71
CA ALA A 82 -25.53 8.47 114.61
C ALA A 82 -24.42 7.67 113.90
N VAL A 83 -24.76 6.78 112.95
CA VAL A 83 -23.77 6.03 112.16
C VAL A 83 -23.07 6.93 111.13
N MET A 84 -23.78 7.88 110.53
CA MET A 84 -23.17 8.88 109.62
C MET A 84 -22.29 9.88 110.38
N GLU A 85 -22.66 10.27 111.60
CA GLU A 85 -21.86 11.10 112.50
C GLU A 85 -20.54 10.38 112.85
N GLU A 86 -20.59 9.13 113.32
CA GLU A 86 -19.41 8.32 113.60
C GLU A 86 -18.54 8.07 112.34
N ALA A 87 -19.16 7.90 111.17
CA ALA A 87 -18.43 7.78 109.90
C ALA A 87 -17.75 9.08 109.47
N LEU A 88 -18.39 10.23 109.67
CA LEU A 88 -17.82 11.55 109.41
C LEU A 88 -16.66 11.86 110.35
N GLU A 89 -16.80 11.59 111.64
CA GLU A 89 -15.71 11.73 112.62
C GLU A 89 -14.50 10.88 112.22
N LYS A 90 -14.71 9.61 111.84
CA LYS A 90 -13.64 8.72 111.36
C LYS A 90 -13.01 9.20 110.06
N LEU A 91 -13.79 9.74 109.12
CA LEU A 91 -13.27 10.29 107.85
C LEU A 91 -12.50 11.60 108.05
N GLN A 92 -12.93 12.47 108.97
CA GLN A 92 -12.23 13.70 109.35
C GLN A 92 -10.95 13.38 110.13
N PHE A 93 -10.99 12.43 111.06
CA PHE A 93 -9.80 11.93 111.75
C PHE A 93 -8.79 11.31 110.77
N LEU A 94 -9.26 10.49 109.82
CA LEU A 94 -8.45 9.97 108.71
C LEU A 94 -7.86 11.12 107.86
N GLY A 95 -8.60 12.23 107.72
CA GLY A 95 -8.13 13.50 107.16
C GLY A 95 -6.94 14.08 107.94
N SER A 96 -7.07 14.22 109.25
CA SER A 96 -6.03 14.83 110.11
C SER A 96 -4.80 13.96 110.34
N ILE A 97 -4.89 12.63 110.23
CA ILE A 97 -3.72 11.74 110.35
C ILE A 97 -3.04 11.43 109.03
N THR A 98 -3.70 11.64 107.87
CA THR A 98 -2.96 11.58 106.60
C THR A 98 -2.03 12.78 106.51
N PRO A 99 -0.73 12.57 106.17
CA PRO A 99 0.18 13.67 105.92
C PRO A 99 -0.37 14.61 104.86
N ASP A 100 -0.07 15.91 104.97
CA ASP A 100 -0.37 16.86 103.92
C ASP A 100 0.41 16.45 102.65
N VAL A 101 -0.35 16.06 101.63
CA VAL A 101 0.16 15.54 100.35
C VAL A 101 1.05 16.56 99.63
N LEU A 102 0.90 17.84 99.92
CA LEU A 102 1.80 18.89 99.41
C LEU A 102 3.16 18.90 100.12
N GLN A 103 3.19 18.67 101.43
CA GLN A 103 4.41 18.76 102.26
C GLN A 103 5.32 17.54 102.07
N HIS A 104 4.74 16.33 102.05
CA HIS A 104 5.49 15.08 101.93
C HIS A 104 5.59 14.55 100.49
N ARG A 105 5.17 15.36 99.49
CA ARG A 105 5.18 14.99 98.07
C ARG A 105 6.54 14.47 97.61
N ASP A 106 7.57 15.27 97.89
CA ASP A 106 8.93 15.00 97.43
C ASP A 106 9.58 13.88 98.25
N GLU A 107 9.16 13.69 99.50
CA GLU A 107 9.65 12.61 100.36
C GLU A 107 9.11 11.24 99.93
N LEU A 108 7.81 11.12 99.64
CA LEU A 108 7.23 9.89 99.10
C LEU A 108 7.74 9.59 97.68
N SER A 109 7.92 10.63 96.85
CA SER A 109 8.50 10.49 95.51
C SER A 109 9.96 10.05 95.56
N ARG A 110 10.74 10.54 96.54
CA ARG A 110 12.11 10.05 96.80
C ARG A 110 12.09 8.61 97.31
N PHE A 111 11.31 8.29 98.35
CA PHE A 111 11.26 6.94 98.92
C PHE A 111 10.94 5.85 97.88
N VAL A 112 9.98 6.09 96.98
CA VAL A 112 9.69 5.15 95.88
C VAL A 112 10.74 5.23 94.76
N GLY A 113 11.33 6.40 94.51
CA GLY A 113 12.50 6.54 93.62
C GLY A 113 13.73 5.75 94.12
N ASP A 114 13.98 5.72 95.42
CA ASP A 114 15.08 5.02 96.08
C ASP A 114 14.85 3.50 96.05
N GLU A 115 13.63 3.02 96.33
CA GLU A 115 13.30 1.59 96.22
C GLU A 115 13.28 1.11 94.75
N ILE A 116 12.82 1.93 93.79
CA ILE A 116 12.96 1.63 92.35
C ILE A 116 14.45 1.61 91.95
N SER A 117 15.26 2.55 92.43
CA SER A 117 16.70 2.59 92.16
C SER A 117 17.42 1.37 92.75
N ARG A 118 17.01 0.93 93.95
CA ARG A 118 17.49 -0.29 94.59
C ARG A 118 17.12 -1.53 93.78
N ILE A 119 15.86 -1.70 93.38
CA ILE A 119 15.43 -2.83 92.54
C ILE A 119 16.20 -2.81 91.20
N LEU A 120 16.48 -1.64 90.64
CA LEU A 120 17.28 -1.49 89.43
C LEU A 120 18.76 -1.86 89.64
N LEU A 121 19.36 -1.56 90.80
CA LEU A 121 20.70 -2.02 91.17
C LEU A 121 20.75 -3.54 91.38
N GLU A 122 19.83 -4.10 92.16
CA GLU A 122 19.71 -5.55 92.37
C GLU A 122 19.51 -6.30 91.03
N GLN A 123 18.75 -5.72 90.10
CA GLN A 123 18.61 -6.20 88.71
C GLN A 123 19.94 -6.15 87.95
N ARG A 124 20.74 -5.06 88.03
CA ARG A 124 22.04 -4.95 87.34
C ARG A 124 23.06 -5.96 87.89
N ASP A 125 23.06 -6.21 89.19
CA ASP A 125 23.94 -7.21 89.82
C ASP A 125 23.58 -8.63 89.40
N LEU A 126 22.28 -8.93 89.24
CA LEU A 126 21.79 -10.20 88.68
C LEU A 126 22.18 -10.36 87.20
N GLU A 127 22.14 -9.29 86.41
CA GLU A 127 22.59 -9.27 85.00
C GLU A 127 24.11 -9.55 84.90
N ALA A 128 24.93 -8.85 85.68
CA ALA A 128 26.38 -9.03 85.71
C ALA A 128 26.79 -10.42 86.22
N ARG A 129 26.10 -10.95 87.24
CA ARG A 129 26.29 -12.34 87.71
C ARG A 129 25.89 -13.35 86.64
N TYR A 130 24.78 -13.11 85.92
CA TYR A 130 24.35 -13.98 84.82
C TYR A 130 25.36 -14.00 83.68
N GLU A 131 25.86 -12.85 83.23
CA GLU A 131 26.90 -12.74 82.20
C GLU A 131 28.20 -13.43 82.61
N THR A 132 28.61 -13.25 83.88
CA THR A 132 29.78 -13.93 84.46
C THR A 132 29.61 -15.45 84.43
N LEU A 133 28.45 -15.97 84.86
CA LEU A 133 28.18 -17.41 84.83
C LEU A 133 28.08 -17.97 83.40
N ILE A 134 27.47 -17.24 82.46
CA ILE A 134 27.45 -17.62 81.03
C ILE A 134 28.87 -17.71 80.46
N SER A 135 29.74 -16.78 80.83
CA SER A 135 31.16 -16.76 80.43
C SER A 135 31.95 -17.92 81.05
N GLN A 136 31.71 -18.22 82.33
CA GLN A 136 32.29 -19.42 82.97
C GLN A 136 31.80 -20.71 82.30
N ARG A 137 30.50 -20.80 81.96
CA ARG A 137 29.92 -21.97 81.27
C ARG A 137 30.50 -22.15 79.86
N SER A 138 30.78 -21.07 79.13
CA SER A 138 31.39 -21.18 77.79
C SER A 138 32.83 -21.69 77.89
N ALA A 139 33.62 -21.19 78.84
CA ALA A 139 34.99 -21.68 79.12
C ALA A 139 35.01 -23.14 79.61
N LEU A 140 34.05 -23.56 80.45
CA LEU A 140 33.92 -24.94 80.93
C LEU A 140 33.41 -25.93 79.86
N LYS A 141 32.93 -25.44 78.70
CA LYS A 141 32.28 -26.27 77.67
C LYS A 141 33.31 -27.14 76.93
N GLY A 142 33.25 -28.46 77.17
CA GLY A 142 34.15 -29.45 76.56
C GLY A 142 35.32 -29.86 77.46
N MET A 143 35.53 -29.19 78.59
CA MET A 143 36.51 -29.62 79.59
C MET A 143 36.02 -30.83 80.40
N ALA A 144 36.95 -31.64 80.89
CA ALA A 144 36.65 -32.87 81.65
C ALA A 144 35.95 -32.63 83.00
N ASN A 145 35.92 -31.40 83.51
CA ASN A 145 35.39 -31.05 84.84
C ASN A 145 33.84 -30.96 84.86
N LYS A 146 33.21 -32.11 84.62
CA LYS A 146 31.77 -32.26 84.35
C LYS A 146 30.88 -31.97 85.57
N SER A 147 31.44 -31.95 86.79
CA SER A 147 30.77 -31.49 88.00
C SER A 147 30.67 -29.96 88.04
N LYS A 148 31.79 -29.23 87.91
CA LYS A 148 31.78 -27.76 87.86
C LYS A 148 30.88 -27.22 86.75
N TYR A 149 30.90 -27.84 85.56
CA TYR A 149 29.98 -27.49 84.46
C TYR A 149 28.49 -27.65 84.85
N LYS A 150 28.12 -28.71 85.60
CA LYS A 150 26.74 -28.91 86.09
C LYS A 150 26.35 -27.88 87.14
N ASN A 151 27.24 -27.53 88.07
CA ASN A 151 26.96 -26.55 89.12
C ASN A 151 26.71 -25.16 88.51
N VAL A 152 27.59 -24.69 87.63
CA VAL A 152 27.40 -23.42 86.89
C VAL A 152 26.12 -23.48 86.03
N GLN A 153 25.80 -24.62 85.42
CA GLN A 153 24.56 -24.80 84.67
C GLN A 153 23.28 -24.69 85.54
N ALA A 154 23.35 -25.04 86.83
CA ALA A 154 22.26 -24.86 87.80
C ALA A 154 22.18 -23.40 88.27
N GLU A 155 23.30 -22.79 88.70
CA GLU A 155 23.32 -21.37 89.09
C GLU A 155 22.80 -20.44 87.98
N ILE A 156 23.08 -20.76 86.71
CA ILE A 156 22.50 -20.04 85.56
C ILE A 156 20.98 -20.14 85.53
N GLN A 157 20.38 -21.28 85.87
CA GLN A 157 18.93 -21.47 85.90
C GLN A 157 18.30 -20.72 87.09
N ASP A 158 18.93 -20.75 88.25
CA ASP A 158 18.46 -20.03 89.44
C ASP A 158 18.56 -18.51 89.25
N VAL A 159 19.71 -18.00 88.79
CA VAL A 159 19.87 -16.57 88.45
C VAL A 159 18.92 -16.17 87.31
N SER A 160 18.70 -17.01 86.29
CA SER A 160 17.68 -16.74 85.25
C SER A 160 16.28 -16.57 85.81
N ARG A 161 15.92 -17.36 86.84
CA ARG A 161 14.62 -17.30 87.49
C ARG A 161 14.50 -16.03 88.34
N ILE A 162 15.48 -15.78 89.20
CA ILE A 162 15.52 -14.60 90.07
C ILE A 162 15.51 -13.32 89.22
N LEU A 163 16.30 -13.27 88.14
CA LEU A 163 16.33 -12.14 87.19
C LEU A 163 14.96 -11.89 86.55
N ARG A 164 14.23 -12.93 86.13
CA ARG A 164 12.87 -12.79 85.56
C ARG A 164 11.84 -12.32 86.57
N ASP A 165 11.94 -12.79 87.81
CA ASP A 165 11.04 -12.40 88.89
C ASP A 165 11.34 -10.96 89.36
N SER A 166 12.62 -10.57 89.44
CA SER A 166 13.11 -9.19 89.61
C SER A 166 12.59 -8.26 88.51
N THR A 167 12.79 -8.62 87.23
CA THR A 167 12.28 -7.84 86.08
C THR A 167 10.77 -7.64 86.17
N ARG A 168 10.00 -8.68 86.57
CA ARG A 168 8.54 -8.56 86.76
C ARG A 168 8.18 -7.63 87.92
N ASN A 169 8.96 -7.64 89.00
CA ASN A 169 8.77 -6.74 90.12
C ASN A 169 9.09 -5.29 89.75
N LEU A 170 10.20 -5.03 89.04
CA LEU A 170 10.54 -3.71 88.50
C LEU A 170 9.43 -3.18 87.55
N CYS A 171 8.96 -4.00 86.61
CA CYS A 171 7.87 -3.62 85.72
C CYS A 171 6.53 -3.38 86.44
N ARG A 172 6.29 -4.03 87.59
CA ARG A 172 5.16 -3.71 88.48
C ARG A 172 5.38 -2.39 89.21
N SER A 173 6.50 -2.23 89.91
CA SER A 173 6.83 -0.98 90.61
C SER A 173 6.77 0.26 89.71
N LEU A 174 7.16 0.14 88.43
CA LEU A 174 7.03 1.21 87.43
C LEU A 174 5.59 1.41 86.90
N LYS A 175 4.76 0.36 86.86
CA LYS A 175 3.37 0.40 86.36
C LYS A 175 2.35 0.76 87.43
N ASP A 176 2.64 0.45 88.68
CA ASP A 176 1.75 0.58 89.83
C ASP A 176 2.01 1.87 90.62
N ASN A 177 3.13 2.58 90.36
CA ASN A 177 3.45 3.91 90.90
C ASN A 177 3.42 5.10 89.89
N PRO A 178 2.62 5.13 88.81
CA PRO A 178 2.52 6.31 87.95
C PRO A 178 1.85 7.44 88.73
N ASN A 179 2.60 8.53 88.92
CA ASN A 179 2.16 9.76 89.59
C ASN A 179 1.50 9.54 90.97
N ILE A 180 2.28 9.04 91.93
CA ILE A 180 1.89 8.93 93.36
C ILE A 180 1.23 10.22 93.87
N SER A 181 1.75 11.39 93.50
CA SER A 181 1.16 12.68 93.92
C SER A 181 -0.27 12.88 93.40
N GLU A 182 -0.57 12.53 92.16
CA GLU A 182 -1.94 12.65 91.60
C GLU A 182 -2.90 11.63 92.21
N ASN A 183 -2.44 10.41 92.49
CA ASN A 183 -3.23 9.42 93.22
C ASN A 183 -3.54 9.89 94.66
N LEU A 184 -2.59 10.52 95.35
CA LEU A 184 -2.80 11.09 96.68
C LEU A 184 -3.71 12.33 96.67
N PHE A 185 -3.55 13.24 95.70
CA PHE A 185 -4.48 14.36 95.50
C PHE A 185 -5.90 13.87 95.20
N LYS A 186 -6.03 12.80 94.41
CA LYS A 186 -7.32 12.15 94.17
C LYS A 186 -7.89 11.58 95.47
N ILE A 187 -7.12 10.85 96.27
CA ILE A 187 -7.59 10.30 97.57
C ILE A 187 -8.06 11.41 98.51
N GLN A 188 -7.34 12.54 98.60
CA GLN A 188 -7.79 13.72 99.36
C GLN A 188 -9.09 14.31 98.80
N ARG A 189 -9.16 14.52 97.47
CA ARG A 189 -10.35 15.07 96.79
C ARG A 189 -11.58 14.19 96.99
N ASP A 190 -11.46 12.91 96.67
CA ASP A 190 -12.54 11.93 96.75
C ASP A 190 -13.04 11.80 98.20
N ARG A 191 -12.13 11.84 99.20
CA ARG A 191 -12.48 11.90 100.63
C ARG A 191 -13.25 13.18 100.97
N ASN A 192 -12.79 14.34 100.53
CA ASN A 192 -13.46 15.62 100.83
C ASN A 192 -14.84 15.70 100.16
N GLN A 193 -14.99 15.14 98.95
CA GLN A 193 -16.27 15.00 98.27
C GLN A 193 -17.20 14.03 99.02
N LEU A 194 -16.69 12.90 99.51
CA LEU A 194 -17.46 11.96 100.34
C LEU A 194 -17.89 12.57 101.68
N ILE A 195 -17.01 13.32 102.36
CA ILE A 195 -17.34 14.06 103.59
C ILE A 195 -18.48 15.05 103.32
N GLY A 196 -18.38 15.89 102.29
CA GLY A 196 -19.45 16.83 101.93
C GLY A 196 -20.77 16.15 101.56
N LEU A 197 -20.72 15.04 100.81
CA LEU A 197 -21.89 14.24 100.46
C LEU A 197 -22.57 13.62 101.70
N LEU A 198 -21.79 13.08 102.64
CA LEU A 198 -22.29 12.53 103.89
C LEU A 198 -22.83 13.63 104.82
N GLN A 199 -22.20 14.81 104.86
CA GLN A 199 -22.71 15.98 105.62
C GLN A 199 -24.07 16.43 105.11
N THR A 200 -24.24 16.67 103.80
CA THR A 200 -25.55 17.05 103.24
C THR A 200 -26.61 15.97 103.46
N THR A 201 -26.24 14.68 103.41
CA THR A 201 -27.19 13.59 103.66
C THR A 201 -27.57 13.50 105.15
N LEU A 202 -26.62 13.74 106.06
CA LEU A 202 -26.87 13.81 107.49
C LEU A 202 -27.81 14.96 107.85
N GLU A 203 -27.66 16.12 107.21
CA GLU A 203 -28.57 17.27 107.32
C GLU A 203 -29.98 16.91 106.81
N GLU A 204 -30.09 16.30 105.62
CA GLU A 204 -31.36 15.82 105.04
C GLU A 204 -32.10 14.81 105.96
N ILE A 205 -31.34 13.90 106.59
CA ILE A 205 -31.86 12.89 107.53
C ILE A 205 -32.28 13.52 108.87
N ARG A 206 -31.57 14.56 109.35
CA ARG A 206 -31.90 15.27 110.59
C ARG A 206 -33.14 16.14 110.44
N ASP A 207 -33.21 16.93 109.37
CA ASP A 207 -34.22 17.98 109.22
C ASP A 207 -35.51 17.46 108.54
N VAL A 208 -35.36 16.70 107.45
CA VAL A 208 -36.47 16.23 106.61
C VAL A 208 -36.80 14.74 106.86
N ARG A 209 -35.88 14.00 107.50
CA ARG A 209 -35.89 12.54 107.64
C ARG A 209 -35.96 11.82 106.30
N SER A 210 -35.19 12.33 105.32
CA SER A 210 -35.13 11.81 103.95
C SER A 210 -33.68 11.61 103.48
N PHE A 211 -33.52 10.94 102.35
CA PHE A 211 -32.23 10.72 101.66
C PHE A 211 -32.42 10.72 100.13
N GLU A 212 -33.46 11.39 99.63
CA GLU A 212 -33.72 11.57 98.18
C GLU A 212 -32.57 12.34 97.52
N GLY A 213 -31.96 13.30 98.22
CA GLY A 213 -30.80 14.04 97.75
C GLY A 213 -29.55 13.17 97.56
N LEU A 214 -29.39 12.09 98.33
CA LEU A 214 -28.36 11.08 98.10
C LEU A 214 -28.73 10.15 96.93
N THR A 215 -29.96 9.63 96.90
CA THR A 215 -30.43 8.73 95.84
C THR A 215 -30.33 9.40 94.46
N GLY A 216 -30.79 10.64 94.32
CA GLY A 216 -30.71 11.39 93.06
C GLY A 216 -29.28 11.71 92.61
N LYS A 217 -28.32 11.91 93.53
CA LYS A 217 -26.89 12.02 93.20
C LYS A 217 -26.34 10.71 92.64
N ILE A 218 -26.68 9.58 93.27
CA ILE A 218 -26.26 8.24 92.85
C ILE A 218 -26.86 7.88 91.47
N GLU A 219 -28.14 8.18 91.24
CA GLU A 219 -28.78 7.98 89.92
C GLU A 219 -28.13 8.85 88.84
N ALA A 220 -27.86 10.12 89.11
CA ALA A 220 -27.18 11.02 88.18
C ALA A 220 -25.75 10.56 87.85
N GLU A 221 -25.02 10.04 88.84
CA GLU A 221 -23.67 9.48 88.62
C GLU A 221 -23.71 8.17 87.81
N GLN A 222 -24.68 7.28 88.06
CA GLN A 222 -24.89 6.08 87.24
C GLN A 222 -25.20 6.43 85.78
N VAL A 223 -26.11 7.38 85.53
CA VAL A 223 -26.42 7.88 84.18
C VAL A 223 -25.19 8.54 83.53
N GLY A 224 -24.38 9.25 84.31
CA GLY A 224 -23.09 9.80 83.86
C GLY A 224 -22.09 8.72 83.43
N GLN A 225 -21.98 7.63 84.20
CA GLN A 225 -21.10 6.50 83.94
C GLN A 225 -21.56 5.66 82.73
N ASP A 226 -22.86 5.42 82.57
CA ASP A 226 -23.41 4.75 81.40
C ASP A 226 -23.24 5.61 80.13
N ARG A 227 -23.40 6.93 80.24
CA ARG A 227 -23.06 7.86 79.15
C ARG A 227 -21.57 7.81 78.80
N LEU A 228 -20.68 7.81 79.80
CA LEU A 228 -19.23 7.74 79.58
C LEU A 228 -18.81 6.43 78.89
N THR A 229 -19.32 5.29 79.34
CA THR A 229 -19.01 3.99 78.71
C THR A 229 -19.59 3.89 77.29
N SER A 230 -20.78 4.45 77.03
CA SER A 230 -21.34 4.58 75.67
C SER A 230 -20.46 5.44 74.76
N VAL A 231 -19.93 6.56 75.26
CA VAL A 231 -18.99 7.43 74.52
C VAL A 231 -17.68 6.69 74.23
N GLN A 232 -17.06 6.03 75.21
CA GLN A 232 -15.84 5.23 75.00
C GLN A 232 -16.03 4.09 74.00
N HIS A 233 -17.23 3.47 73.96
CA HIS A 233 -17.51 2.43 72.96
C HIS A 233 -17.59 3.02 71.54
N LYS A 234 -18.30 4.14 71.38
CA LYS A 234 -18.40 4.87 70.11
C LYS A 234 -17.04 5.39 69.64
N GLU A 235 -16.24 5.97 70.52
CA GLU A 235 -14.87 6.44 70.27
C GLU A 235 -13.97 5.33 69.70
N ARG A 236 -14.03 4.12 70.30
CA ARG A 236 -13.28 2.95 69.82
C ARG A 236 -13.76 2.51 68.44
N GLN A 237 -15.07 2.48 68.21
CA GLN A 237 -15.65 2.16 66.90
C GLN A 237 -15.27 3.19 65.83
N THR A 238 -15.39 4.50 66.10
CA THR A 238 -15.00 5.55 65.16
C THR A 238 -13.51 5.53 64.88
N SER A 239 -12.67 5.30 65.89
CA SER A 239 -11.22 5.16 65.72
C SER A 239 -10.83 3.94 64.89
N GLN A 240 -11.56 2.82 65.02
CA GLN A 240 -11.38 1.65 64.17
C GLN A 240 -11.82 1.92 62.73
N ASN A 241 -12.97 2.57 62.53
CA ASN A 241 -13.48 2.91 61.21
C ASN A 241 -12.57 3.90 60.47
N VAL A 242 -12.02 4.92 61.16
CA VAL A 242 -11.03 5.84 60.60
C VAL A 242 -9.81 5.07 60.09
N ARG A 243 -9.23 4.18 60.90
CA ARG A 243 -8.07 3.35 60.50
C ARG A 243 -8.35 2.43 59.30
N LEU A 244 -9.58 1.94 59.16
CA LEU A 244 -9.99 1.16 57.99
C LEU A 244 -10.08 2.04 56.75
N LEU A 245 -10.73 3.20 56.84
CA LEU A 245 -10.85 4.18 55.74
C LEU A 245 -9.49 4.75 55.32
N GLU A 246 -8.57 4.99 56.25
CA GLU A 246 -7.18 5.39 55.98
C GLU A 246 -6.44 4.30 55.18
N ALA A 247 -6.60 3.03 55.54
CA ALA A 247 -5.99 1.91 54.85
C ALA A 247 -6.60 1.66 53.46
N GLU A 248 -7.92 1.83 53.32
CA GLU A 248 -8.63 1.74 52.02
C GLU A 248 -8.21 2.90 51.09
N LEU A 249 -8.15 4.13 51.60
CA LEU A 249 -7.70 5.31 50.85
C LEU A 249 -6.24 5.17 50.40
N ALA A 250 -5.33 4.73 51.27
CA ALA A 250 -3.93 4.51 50.92
C ALA A 250 -3.77 3.42 49.85
N LYS A 251 -4.60 2.38 49.90
CA LYS A 251 -4.64 1.34 48.87
C LYS A 251 -5.18 1.89 47.54
N GLU A 252 -6.28 2.64 47.55
CA GLU A 252 -6.86 3.20 46.33
C GLU A 252 -5.92 4.21 45.65
N GLN A 253 -5.18 5.01 46.44
CA GLN A 253 -4.11 5.86 45.94
C GLN A 253 -3.01 5.05 45.23
N ALA A 254 -2.51 3.98 45.85
CA ALA A 254 -1.49 3.11 45.25
C ALA A 254 -2.00 2.38 43.98
N ASP A 255 -3.25 1.89 43.98
CA ASP A 255 -3.88 1.28 42.81
C ASP A 255 -4.11 2.31 41.68
N TYR A 256 -4.40 3.57 42.02
CA TYR A 256 -4.52 4.67 41.05
C TYR A 256 -3.16 5.06 40.45
N GLU A 257 -2.12 5.25 41.27
CA GLU A 257 -0.75 5.50 40.81
C GLU A 257 -0.24 4.37 39.89
N ALA A 258 -0.47 3.12 40.28
CA ALA A 258 -0.15 1.96 39.45
C ALA A 258 -0.89 1.98 38.10
N GLN A 259 -2.16 2.40 38.07
CA GLN A 259 -2.91 2.59 36.81
C GLN A 259 -2.37 3.76 35.97
N VAL A 260 -2.03 4.89 36.59
CA VAL A 260 -1.43 6.05 35.90
C VAL A 260 -0.10 5.64 35.27
N HIS A 261 0.79 4.97 36.00
CA HIS A 261 2.05 4.47 35.47
C HIS A 261 1.91 3.36 34.42
N ARG A 262 0.83 2.56 34.42
CA ARG A 262 0.49 1.63 33.32
C ARG A 262 0.07 2.41 32.07
N LYS A 263 -0.83 3.39 32.21
CA LYS A 263 -1.31 4.25 31.10
C LYS A 263 -0.17 5.08 30.50
N GLN A 264 0.71 5.66 31.31
CA GLN A 264 1.89 6.40 30.86
C GLN A 264 2.84 5.53 30.04
N ARG A 265 3.12 4.29 30.48
CA ARG A 265 3.95 3.33 29.72
C ARG A 265 3.30 2.92 28.39
N ALA A 266 1.99 2.69 28.36
CA ALA A 266 1.27 2.43 27.11
C ALA A 266 1.34 3.63 26.14
N ILE A 267 1.21 4.86 26.64
CA ILE A 267 1.35 6.09 25.86
C ILE A 267 2.79 6.26 25.32
N ALA A 268 3.81 5.85 26.07
CA ALA A 268 5.19 5.87 25.60
C ALA A 268 5.42 4.85 24.46
N ALA A 269 5.03 3.59 24.66
CA ALA A 269 5.16 2.55 23.64
C ALA A 269 4.40 2.89 22.34
N LEU A 270 3.17 3.40 22.44
CA LEU A 270 2.39 3.84 21.27
C LEU A 270 3.01 5.06 20.56
N LYS A 271 3.75 5.92 21.27
CA LYS A 271 4.51 7.02 20.64
C LYS A 271 5.74 6.49 19.90
N GLU A 272 6.46 5.52 20.45
CA GLU A 272 7.61 4.88 19.81
C GLU A 272 7.19 4.09 18.56
N GLU A 273 6.11 3.30 18.65
CA GLU A 273 5.51 2.60 17.51
C GLU A 273 5.08 3.59 16.41
N LEU A 274 4.38 4.66 16.77
CA LEU A 274 3.94 5.69 15.82
C LEU A 274 5.11 6.49 15.21
N GLN A 275 6.21 6.68 15.93
CA GLN A 275 7.45 7.24 15.38
C GLN A 275 8.13 6.27 14.41
N SER A 276 8.23 4.98 14.76
CA SER A 276 8.78 3.93 13.90
C SER A 276 7.99 3.81 12.59
N MET A 277 6.66 3.69 12.68
CA MET A 277 5.75 3.64 11.53
C MET A 277 5.87 4.88 10.63
N ARG A 278 6.03 6.09 11.21
CA ARG A 278 6.28 7.32 10.44
C ARG A 278 7.64 7.31 9.75
N ALA A 279 8.70 6.83 10.41
CA ALA A 279 10.03 6.74 9.83
C ALA A 279 10.04 5.75 8.65
N GLN A 280 9.46 4.55 8.84
CA GLN A 280 9.32 3.55 7.79
C GLN A 280 8.48 4.07 6.62
N THR A 281 7.29 4.63 6.87
CA THR A 281 6.43 5.21 5.82
C THR A 281 7.16 6.31 5.04
N MET A 282 8.03 7.10 5.68
CA MET A 282 8.84 8.12 5.00
C MET A 282 9.93 7.51 4.11
N VAL A 283 10.59 6.43 4.55
CA VAL A 283 11.55 5.69 3.73
C VAL A 283 10.86 5.03 2.54
N ASP A 284 9.75 4.34 2.76
CA ASP A 284 8.96 3.67 1.72
C ASP A 284 8.42 4.68 0.70
N THR A 285 7.90 5.83 1.14
CA THR A 285 7.44 6.91 0.24
C THR A 285 8.59 7.46 -0.61
N ARG A 286 9.80 7.57 -0.06
CA ARG A 286 10.99 7.99 -0.83
C ARG A 286 11.44 6.91 -1.81
N TYR A 287 11.40 5.63 -1.41
CA TYR A 287 11.71 4.49 -2.26
C TYR A 287 10.76 4.42 -3.45
N PHE A 288 9.44 4.34 -3.21
CA PHE A 288 8.44 4.25 -4.28
C PHE A 288 8.43 5.47 -5.20
N ARG A 289 8.67 6.69 -4.69
CA ARG A 289 8.84 7.88 -5.56
C ARG A 289 10.09 7.77 -6.45
N ARG A 290 11.21 7.30 -5.91
CA ARG A 290 12.46 7.13 -6.68
C ARG A 290 12.32 6.00 -7.70
N GLU A 291 11.65 4.91 -7.36
CA GLU A 291 11.36 3.80 -8.26
C GLU A 291 10.39 4.22 -9.38
N ALA A 292 9.27 4.84 -9.05
CA ALA A 292 8.31 5.35 -10.04
C ALA A 292 8.94 6.38 -10.98
N GLY A 293 9.77 7.29 -10.45
CA GLY A 293 10.55 8.23 -11.26
C GLY A 293 11.57 7.54 -12.16
N ALA A 294 12.27 6.51 -11.67
CA ALA A 294 13.21 5.73 -12.48
C ALA A 294 12.50 4.95 -13.60
N ARG A 295 11.35 4.32 -13.31
CA ARG A 295 10.49 3.63 -14.28
C ARG A 295 9.97 4.61 -15.34
N ALA A 296 9.43 5.76 -14.93
CA ALA A 296 8.94 6.80 -15.84
C ALA A 296 10.04 7.33 -16.77
N THR A 297 11.23 7.65 -16.24
CA THR A 297 12.36 8.10 -17.07
C THR A 297 12.91 6.98 -17.98
N ALA A 298 12.80 5.71 -17.58
CA ALA A 298 13.17 4.59 -18.45
C ALA A 298 12.19 4.44 -19.62
N VAL A 299 10.88 4.48 -19.37
CA VAL A 299 9.83 4.46 -20.40
C VAL A 299 9.96 5.68 -21.33
N GLN A 300 10.19 6.88 -20.77
CA GLN A 300 10.40 8.09 -21.58
C GLN A 300 11.65 8.00 -22.47
N ARG A 301 12.70 7.28 -22.06
CA ARG A 301 13.86 7.02 -22.94
C ARG A 301 13.55 6.03 -24.05
N GLY A 302 12.67 5.05 -23.82
CA GLY A 302 12.16 4.17 -24.86
C GLY A 302 11.41 4.95 -25.93
N PHE A 303 10.37 5.69 -25.53
CA PHE A 303 9.60 6.54 -26.46
C PHE A 303 10.48 7.55 -27.19
N ARG A 304 11.46 8.21 -26.53
CA ARG A 304 12.39 9.13 -27.22
C ARG A 304 13.29 8.47 -28.25
N PHE A 305 13.54 7.16 -28.14
CA PHE A 305 14.30 6.40 -29.14
C PHE A 305 13.39 6.01 -30.31
N GLU A 306 12.19 5.53 -30.02
CA GLU A 306 11.13 5.27 -31.02
C GLU A 306 10.77 6.54 -31.82
N ASP A 307 10.62 7.69 -31.14
CA ASP A 307 10.44 9.02 -31.75
C ASP A 307 11.58 9.37 -32.72
N GLN A 308 12.82 9.00 -32.38
CA GLN A 308 14.01 9.28 -33.20
C GLN A 308 14.13 8.33 -34.40
N GLU A 309 13.82 7.05 -34.24
CA GLU A 309 13.75 6.09 -35.35
C GLU A 309 12.62 6.45 -36.32
N LEU A 310 11.44 6.80 -35.82
CA LEU A 310 10.32 7.26 -36.64
C LEU A 310 10.65 8.59 -37.35
N ALA A 311 11.27 9.55 -36.68
CA ALA A 311 11.70 10.80 -37.31
C ALA A 311 12.83 10.62 -38.35
N ALA A 312 13.65 9.57 -38.22
CA ALA A 312 14.63 9.20 -39.24
C ALA A 312 13.95 8.52 -40.44
N ALA A 313 13.02 7.59 -40.21
CA ALA A 313 12.26 6.92 -41.26
C ALA A 313 11.38 7.89 -42.06
N ILE A 314 10.75 8.86 -41.39
CA ILE A 314 10.00 9.96 -42.05
C ILE A 314 10.91 10.71 -43.02
N LYS A 315 12.10 11.16 -42.57
CA LYS A 315 13.07 11.86 -43.43
C LYS A 315 13.59 11.02 -44.59
N GLU A 316 13.74 9.71 -44.39
CA GLU A 316 14.14 8.80 -45.47
C GLU A 316 13.03 8.65 -46.53
N VAL A 317 11.76 8.69 -46.13
CA VAL A 317 10.60 8.68 -47.04
C VAL A 317 10.40 10.03 -47.71
N GLU A 318 10.55 11.15 -46.98
CA GLU A 318 10.52 12.51 -47.52
C GLU A 318 11.58 12.69 -48.61
N ALA A 319 12.84 12.33 -48.35
CA ALA A 319 13.92 12.41 -49.33
C ALA A 319 13.74 11.47 -50.53
N LYS A 320 13.02 10.35 -50.38
CA LYS A 320 12.62 9.48 -51.51
C LYS A 320 11.51 10.14 -52.33
N SER A 321 10.51 10.74 -51.69
CA SER A 321 9.46 11.49 -52.40
C SER A 321 10.07 12.64 -53.19
N GLU A 322 10.92 13.47 -52.58
CA GLU A 322 11.63 14.57 -53.27
C GLU A 322 12.42 14.07 -54.49
N MET A 323 13.10 12.92 -54.38
CA MET A 323 13.83 12.31 -55.49
C MET A 323 12.89 11.74 -56.57
N GLU A 324 11.78 11.11 -56.19
CA GLU A 324 10.77 10.60 -57.12
C GLU A 324 10.04 11.75 -57.85
N ASP A 325 9.73 12.84 -57.16
CA ASP A 325 9.15 14.07 -57.74
C ASP A 325 10.11 14.71 -58.74
N VAL A 326 11.40 14.89 -58.41
CA VAL A 326 12.42 15.41 -59.34
C VAL A 326 12.59 14.50 -60.57
N VAL A 327 12.67 13.18 -60.38
CA VAL A 327 12.75 12.22 -61.50
C VAL A 327 11.45 12.22 -62.32
N HIS A 328 10.29 12.43 -61.71
CA HIS A 328 9.02 12.57 -62.41
C HIS A 328 8.99 13.86 -63.25
N GLU A 329 9.42 15.01 -62.70
CA GLU A 329 9.53 16.27 -63.46
C GLU A 329 10.53 16.16 -64.62
N GLU A 330 11.71 15.57 -64.39
CA GLU A 330 12.71 15.36 -65.45
C GLU A 330 12.17 14.43 -66.55
N THR A 331 11.60 13.28 -66.20
CA THR A 331 11.06 12.33 -67.18
C THR A 331 9.85 12.90 -67.93
N MET A 332 8.93 13.59 -67.25
CA MET A 332 7.80 14.28 -67.88
C MET A 332 8.26 15.42 -68.79
N SER A 333 9.28 16.19 -68.41
CA SER A 333 9.85 17.24 -69.27
C SER A 333 10.57 16.65 -70.49
N PHE A 334 11.22 15.50 -70.35
CA PHE A 334 11.84 14.78 -71.47
C PHE A 334 10.78 14.20 -72.42
N LEU A 335 9.71 13.59 -71.89
CA LEU A 335 8.61 13.06 -72.67
C LEU A 335 7.87 14.18 -73.43
N LYS A 336 7.60 15.33 -72.79
CA LYS A 336 7.05 16.53 -73.46
C LYS A 336 7.96 17.00 -74.60
N ARG A 337 9.26 17.24 -74.33
CA ARG A 337 10.25 17.64 -75.35
C ARG A 337 10.44 16.62 -76.48
N LYS A 338 10.16 15.34 -76.23
CA LYS A 338 10.17 14.27 -77.25
C LYS A 338 8.87 14.25 -78.05
N GLN A 339 7.73 14.46 -77.40
CA GLN A 339 6.43 14.60 -78.06
C GLN A 339 6.42 15.82 -78.98
N GLU A 340 6.77 17.00 -78.46
CA GLU A 340 6.90 18.25 -79.24
C GLU A 340 7.79 18.05 -80.48
N ARG A 341 8.91 17.34 -80.35
CA ARG A 341 9.80 17.02 -81.48
C ARG A 341 9.16 16.05 -82.48
N LEU A 342 8.41 15.06 -82.02
CA LEU A 342 7.70 14.13 -82.88
C LEU A 342 6.52 14.81 -83.59
N ASP A 343 5.84 15.75 -82.94
CA ASP A 343 4.78 16.56 -83.54
C ASP A 343 5.34 17.55 -84.57
N VAL A 344 6.50 18.18 -84.30
CA VAL A 344 7.23 18.98 -85.31
C VAL A 344 7.67 18.10 -86.48
N GLN A 345 8.30 16.96 -86.24
CA GLN A 345 8.70 16.03 -87.30
C GLN A 345 7.51 15.49 -88.10
N LYS A 346 6.36 15.26 -87.44
CA LYS A 346 5.11 14.90 -88.10
C LYS A 346 4.68 16.01 -89.05
N VAL A 347 4.63 17.27 -88.61
CA VAL A 347 4.28 18.42 -89.46
C VAL A 347 5.29 18.64 -90.59
N GLU A 348 6.59 18.43 -90.34
CA GLU A 348 7.64 18.44 -91.38
C GLU A 348 7.40 17.35 -92.44
N TRP A 349 7.04 16.13 -92.03
CA TRP A 349 6.74 15.04 -92.96
C TRP A 349 5.39 15.19 -93.66
N GLU A 350 4.36 15.73 -92.99
CA GLU A 350 3.06 16.05 -93.59
C GLU A 350 3.19 17.16 -94.64
N THR A 351 3.86 18.26 -94.32
CA THR A 351 4.11 19.37 -95.27
C THR A 351 5.04 18.96 -96.41
N LYS A 352 6.09 18.16 -96.13
CA LYS A 352 6.94 17.57 -97.17
C LYS A 352 6.14 16.66 -98.09
N TYR A 353 5.37 15.72 -97.54
CA TYR A 353 4.51 14.81 -98.30
C TYR A 353 3.52 15.58 -99.17
N GLU A 354 2.84 16.60 -98.61
CA GLU A 354 1.99 17.50 -99.39
C GLU A 354 2.76 18.18 -100.53
N SER A 355 3.97 18.68 -100.30
CA SER A 355 4.77 19.32 -101.35
C SER A 355 5.26 18.35 -102.43
N GLU A 356 5.63 17.12 -102.06
CA GLU A 356 6.07 16.09 -103.00
C GLU A 356 4.89 15.55 -103.81
N VAL A 357 3.72 15.38 -103.20
CA VAL A 357 2.47 15.03 -103.90
C VAL A 357 2.05 16.14 -104.86
N LYS A 358 1.97 17.40 -104.40
CA LYS A 358 1.65 18.56 -105.28
C LYS A 358 2.65 18.67 -106.43
N GLY A 359 3.94 18.52 -106.17
CA GLY A 359 4.99 18.53 -107.19
C GLY A 359 4.97 17.33 -108.14
N LEU A 360 4.43 16.18 -107.72
CA LEU A 360 4.20 15.01 -108.58
C LEU A 360 2.93 15.16 -109.43
N ASP A 361 1.84 15.68 -108.87
CA ASP A 361 0.61 15.98 -109.61
C ASP A 361 0.84 17.12 -110.62
N GLU A 362 1.58 18.19 -110.27
CA GLU A 362 2.01 19.21 -111.25
C GLU A 362 2.81 18.60 -112.42
N ARG A 363 3.71 17.65 -112.15
CA ARG A 363 4.49 16.96 -113.20
C ARG A 363 3.60 16.07 -114.04
N ARG A 364 2.62 15.40 -113.41
CA ARG A 364 1.62 14.55 -114.07
C ARG A 364 0.67 15.37 -114.95
N GLU A 365 0.27 16.56 -114.51
CA GLU A 365 -0.47 17.54 -115.32
C GLU A 365 0.37 18.00 -116.51
N LYS A 366 1.60 18.48 -116.30
CA LYS A 366 2.52 18.90 -117.38
C LYS A 366 2.76 17.78 -118.40
N ILE A 367 2.99 16.54 -117.96
CA ILE A 367 3.11 15.38 -118.86
C ILE A 367 1.79 15.05 -119.57
N SER A 368 0.64 15.31 -118.94
CA SER A 368 -0.68 15.14 -119.56
C SER A 368 -1.01 16.24 -120.58
N GLU A 369 -0.59 17.48 -120.34
CA GLU A 369 -0.66 18.62 -121.26
C GLU A 369 0.27 18.41 -122.46
N GLU A 370 1.53 18.04 -122.23
CA GLU A 370 2.48 17.66 -123.28
C GLU A 370 1.95 16.50 -124.11
N ARG A 371 1.42 15.44 -123.47
CA ARG A 371 0.74 14.33 -124.14
C ARG A 371 -0.46 14.82 -124.95
N GLY A 372 -1.26 15.74 -124.43
CA GLY A 372 -2.41 16.34 -125.10
C GLY A 372 -2.01 17.11 -126.36
N GLY A 373 -1.10 18.06 -126.23
CA GLY A 373 -0.59 18.85 -127.37
C GLY A 373 0.21 18.03 -128.38
N LEU A 374 0.84 16.92 -127.97
CA LEU A 374 1.42 15.94 -128.90
C LEU A 374 0.32 15.13 -129.61
N LEU A 375 -0.79 14.81 -128.94
CA LEU A 375 -1.97 14.18 -129.55
C LEU A 375 -2.62 15.10 -130.59
N GLU A 376 -2.82 16.38 -130.27
CA GLU A 376 -3.35 17.38 -131.21
C GLU A 376 -2.44 17.56 -132.44
N LYS A 377 -1.12 17.68 -132.23
CA LYS A 377 -0.14 17.72 -133.33
C LYS A 377 -0.19 16.45 -134.18
N LEU A 378 -0.32 15.29 -133.55
CA LEU A 378 -0.42 14.00 -134.25
C LEU A 378 -1.72 13.88 -135.04
N MET A 379 -2.86 14.31 -134.48
CA MET A 379 -4.15 14.36 -135.20
C MET A 379 -4.12 15.34 -136.36
N HIS A 380 -3.51 16.52 -136.20
CA HIS A 380 -3.33 17.49 -137.29
C HIS A 380 -2.41 16.93 -138.39
N LEU A 381 -1.33 16.23 -138.04
CA LEU A 381 -0.44 15.60 -139.01
C LEU A 381 -1.09 14.38 -139.70
N GLN A 382 -1.89 13.58 -138.98
CA GLN A 382 -2.70 12.50 -139.58
C GLN A 382 -3.70 13.06 -140.58
N LYS A 383 -4.54 14.02 -140.17
CA LYS A 383 -5.55 14.63 -141.03
C LYS A 383 -4.91 15.28 -142.27
N ARG A 384 -3.82 16.02 -142.10
CA ARG A 384 -3.06 16.59 -143.22
C ARG A 384 -2.52 15.50 -144.16
N ARG A 385 -2.07 14.37 -143.62
CA ARG A 385 -1.57 13.24 -144.43
C ARG A 385 -2.69 12.48 -145.15
N GLU A 386 -3.89 12.42 -144.56
CA GLU A 386 -5.10 11.93 -145.21
C GLU A 386 -5.53 12.85 -146.36
N GLU A 387 -5.46 14.18 -146.16
CA GLU A 387 -5.68 15.19 -147.20
C GLU A 387 -4.65 15.10 -148.33
N GLU A 388 -3.34 14.99 -148.01
CA GLU A 388 -2.26 14.78 -148.99
C GLU A 388 -2.44 13.46 -149.78
N LEU A 389 -2.77 12.35 -149.11
CA LEU A 389 -3.06 11.07 -149.77
C LEU A 389 -4.31 11.13 -150.65
N ALA A 390 -5.34 11.89 -150.25
CA ALA A 390 -6.54 12.10 -151.05
C ALA A 390 -6.28 12.95 -152.30
N ILE A 391 -5.34 13.91 -152.24
CA ILE A 391 -4.86 14.68 -153.39
C ILE A 391 -4.08 13.77 -154.34
N GLU A 392 -3.09 13.02 -153.85
CA GLU A 392 -2.33 12.07 -154.69
C GLU A 392 -3.23 11.02 -155.35
N ALA A 393 -4.26 10.54 -154.65
CA ALA A 393 -5.22 9.57 -155.21
C ALA A 393 -6.01 10.16 -156.39
N ARG A 394 -6.39 11.43 -156.32
CA ARG A 394 -7.06 12.16 -157.42
C ARG A 394 -6.11 12.34 -158.60
N GLU A 395 -4.89 12.81 -158.35
CA GLU A 395 -3.89 13.01 -159.42
C GLU A 395 -3.50 11.69 -160.11
N ARG A 396 -3.31 10.60 -159.35
CA ARG A 396 -3.01 9.28 -159.92
C ARG A 396 -4.15 8.78 -160.81
N ALA A 397 -5.41 8.96 -160.40
CA ALA A 397 -6.58 8.59 -161.20
C ALA A 397 -6.72 9.43 -162.49
N GLU A 398 -6.35 10.72 -162.45
CA GLU A 398 -6.42 11.60 -163.63
C GLU A 398 -5.31 11.28 -164.65
N ARG A 399 -4.06 11.09 -164.20
CA ARG A 399 -2.93 10.71 -165.06
C ARG A 399 -3.19 9.40 -165.81
N GLU A 400 -3.77 8.40 -165.14
CA GLU A 400 -4.13 7.13 -165.80
C GLU A 400 -5.29 7.26 -166.81
N ARG A 401 -6.13 8.29 -166.76
CA ARG A 401 -7.14 8.52 -167.82
C ARG A 401 -6.48 9.01 -169.10
N ILE A 402 -5.62 10.03 -168.97
CA ILE A 402 -4.91 10.67 -170.08
C ILE A 402 -4.05 9.63 -170.83
N GLU A 403 -3.32 8.77 -170.10
CA GLU A 403 -2.43 7.78 -170.72
C GLU A 403 -3.16 6.65 -171.47
N ARG A 404 -4.46 6.41 -171.18
CA ARG A 404 -5.31 5.46 -171.93
C ARG A 404 -5.83 6.08 -173.23
N GLU A 405 -6.18 7.36 -173.20
CA GLU A 405 -6.70 8.10 -174.37
C GLU A 405 -5.59 8.34 -175.42
N GLU A 406 -4.34 8.57 -175.03
CA GLU A 406 -3.21 8.67 -175.97
C GLU A 406 -2.92 7.38 -176.75
N LYS A 407 -2.97 6.22 -176.09
CA LYS A 407 -2.61 4.92 -176.70
C LYS A 407 -3.58 4.55 -177.84
N LEU A 408 -4.87 4.81 -177.63
CA LEU A 408 -5.93 4.65 -178.64
C LEU A 408 -5.83 5.62 -179.83
N ARG A 409 -5.00 6.67 -179.73
CA ARG A 409 -4.75 7.63 -180.81
C ARG A 409 -3.64 7.14 -181.74
N LYS A 410 -2.52 6.69 -181.17
CA LYS A 410 -1.33 6.22 -181.90
C LYS A 410 -1.61 4.97 -182.75
N GLU A 411 -2.44 4.04 -182.27
CA GLU A 411 -2.86 2.86 -183.05
C GLU A 411 -3.67 3.20 -184.33
N ARG A 412 -4.31 4.38 -184.41
CA ARG A 412 -5.06 4.81 -185.61
C ARG A 412 -4.13 5.37 -186.68
N GLU A 413 -3.15 6.17 -186.27
CA GLU A 413 -2.20 6.84 -187.17
C GLU A 413 -1.32 5.81 -187.94
N GLU A 414 -0.94 4.71 -187.28
CA GLU A 414 -0.20 3.61 -187.94
C GLU A 414 -1.03 2.92 -189.05
N LEU A 415 -2.33 2.70 -188.83
CA LEU A 415 -3.22 2.03 -189.80
C LEU A 415 -3.43 2.86 -191.09
N GLU A 416 -3.49 4.18 -190.98
CA GLU A 416 -3.71 5.08 -192.11
C GLU A 416 -2.49 5.12 -193.06
N SER A 417 -1.26 5.03 -192.51
CA SER A 417 -0.02 4.97 -193.30
C SER A 417 0.03 3.76 -194.28
N VAL A 418 -0.59 2.64 -193.90
CA VAL A 418 -0.63 1.38 -194.65
C VAL A 418 -1.70 1.39 -195.76
N ALA A 419 -2.61 2.37 -195.76
CA ALA A 419 -3.60 2.56 -196.81
C ALA A 419 -3.03 3.32 -198.02
N ALA A 420 -2.31 4.42 -197.78
CA ALA A 420 -1.80 5.31 -198.84
C ALA A 420 -0.86 4.59 -199.83
N THR A 421 0.01 3.71 -199.34
CA THR A 421 0.97 2.93 -200.15
C THR A 421 0.32 1.87 -201.05
N LYS A 422 -0.95 1.49 -200.79
CA LYS A 422 -1.71 0.59 -201.67
C LYS A 422 -2.39 1.34 -202.82
N LEU A 423 -2.82 2.57 -202.59
CA LEU A 423 -3.57 3.40 -203.54
C LEU A 423 -2.75 3.80 -204.77
N GLN A 424 -1.50 4.24 -204.59
CA GLN A 424 -0.63 4.61 -205.72
C GLN A 424 -0.27 3.42 -206.63
N LYS A 425 -0.42 2.18 -206.15
CA LYS A 425 -0.08 0.96 -206.90
C LYS A 425 -1.23 0.44 -207.78
N SER A 426 -2.47 0.88 -207.57
CA SER A 426 -3.62 0.49 -208.40
C SER A 426 -3.72 1.32 -209.69
N LEU A 427 -3.63 2.66 -209.59
CA LEU A 427 -3.93 3.58 -210.70
C LEU A 427 -3.02 3.35 -211.93
N ARG A 428 -1.70 3.16 -211.72
CA ARG A 428 -0.75 2.86 -212.82
C ARG A 428 -1.02 1.50 -213.50
N ASN A 429 -1.59 0.52 -212.81
CA ASN A 429 -1.87 -0.80 -213.37
C ASN A 429 -3.18 -0.86 -214.18
N TRP A 430 -4.11 0.08 -213.96
CA TRP A 430 -5.38 0.13 -214.69
C TRP A 430 -5.20 0.71 -216.09
N LEU A 431 -4.57 1.89 -216.22
CA LEU A 431 -4.42 2.61 -217.50
C LEU A 431 -3.73 1.79 -218.61
N GLN A 432 -2.71 0.99 -218.28
CA GLN A 432 -1.95 0.22 -219.28
C GLN A 432 -2.59 -1.12 -219.70
N ARG A 433 -3.71 -1.55 -219.09
CA ARG A 433 -4.40 -2.82 -219.44
C ARG A 433 -5.70 -2.64 -220.24
N VAL A 434 -5.93 -1.44 -220.79
CA VAL A 434 -7.06 -1.11 -221.68
C VAL A 434 -6.63 -0.83 -223.13
N GLN A 435 -5.33 -0.89 -223.46
CA GLN A 435 -4.83 -0.55 -224.81
C GLN A 435 -4.10 -1.67 -225.58
N ALA A 436 -3.53 -2.68 -224.92
CA ALA A 436 -2.75 -3.76 -225.57
C ALA A 436 -3.59 -4.99 -225.95
N ALA A 437 -4.61 -4.80 -226.79
CA ALA A 437 -5.48 -5.83 -227.42
C ALA A 437 -6.50 -6.65 -226.57
N LYS A 438 -7.14 -6.24 -225.47
CA LYS A 438 -6.93 -5.17 -224.48
C LYS A 438 -5.71 -5.28 -223.53
N ALA A 439 -5.23 -6.44 -223.08
CA ALA A 439 -5.66 -7.84 -223.26
C ALA A 439 -5.67 -8.64 -221.94
N ALA A 440 -6.31 -9.81 -221.97
CA ALA A 440 -6.52 -10.66 -220.80
C ALA A 440 -5.32 -11.57 -220.47
N LYS A 441 -4.76 -11.48 -219.25
CA LYS A 441 -3.94 -12.56 -218.65
C LYS A 441 -3.65 -12.44 -217.13
N GLY A 442 -3.77 -13.60 -216.45
CA GLY A 442 -3.03 -14.02 -215.24
C GLY A 442 -3.48 -13.44 -213.88
N LYS A 443 -3.60 -14.16 -212.74
CA LYS A 443 -3.03 -15.40 -212.13
C LYS A 443 -1.92 -15.17 -211.06
N GLY A 444 -2.28 -15.28 -209.76
CA GLY A 444 -1.82 -16.37 -208.88
C GLY A 444 -0.71 -16.19 -207.80
N LYS A 445 -0.82 -17.04 -206.75
CA LYS A 445 0.22 -17.54 -205.77
C LYS A 445 0.79 -16.57 -204.69
N LYS A 446 1.37 -16.98 -203.53
CA LYS A 446 1.30 -18.22 -202.66
C LYS A 446 2.27 -18.14 -201.43
N GLY A 447 1.82 -18.44 -200.19
CA GLY A 447 2.64 -19.02 -199.07
C GLY A 447 3.36 -18.06 -198.08
N LYS A 448 4.09 -18.49 -197.02
CA LYS A 448 4.12 -19.76 -196.22
C LYS A 448 5.13 -19.71 -195.01
N GLY A 449 4.72 -20.04 -193.77
CA GLY A 449 5.61 -20.33 -192.59
C GLY A 449 6.15 -19.09 -191.83
N GLY A 450 6.81 -19.15 -190.65
CA GLY A 450 7.15 -20.22 -189.67
C GLY A 450 8.49 -19.93 -188.91
N LYS A 451 8.91 -20.53 -187.77
CA LYS A 451 8.32 -21.42 -186.72
C LYS A 451 9.39 -21.74 -185.59
N LYS A 452 8.98 -21.98 -184.31
CA LYS A 452 9.61 -22.90 -183.27
C LYS A 452 10.68 -22.41 -182.22
N GLY A 453 10.37 -22.58 -180.91
CA GLY A 453 11.30 -23.05 -179.83
C GLY A 453 12.15 -22.04 -179.02
N LYS A 454 12.97 -22.38 -178.00
CA LYS A 454 12.99 -23.54 -177.02
C LYS A 454 14.12 -23.38 -175.94
N LYS A 455 13.85 -23.77 -174.67
CA LYS A 455 14.80 -24.29 -173.61
C LYS A 455 15.78 -23.37 -172.83
N LYS A 456 15.79 -23.59 -171.49
CA LYS A 456 16.90 -23.72 -170.50
C LYS A 456 17.89 -22.56 -170.19
N LYS A 457 18.11 -22.38 -168.87
CA LYS A 457 19.37 -22.06 -168.13
C LYS A 457 20.60 -21.65 -168.97
N LYS A 458 21.18 -20.49 -168.64
CA LYS A 458 22.09 -20.43 -167.47
C LYS A 458 21.69 -19.26 -166.57
#